data_AF-A0A2E4B8P1-F1
#
_entry.id   AF-A0A2E4B8P1-F1
#
_cell.length_a   1.000
_cell.length_b   1.000
_cell.length_c   1.000
_cell.angle_alpha   90.00
_cell.angle_beta   90.00
_cell.angle_gamma   90.00
#
_symmetry.space_group_name_H-M   'P 1'
#
loop_
_entity.id
_entity.type
_entity.pdbx_description
1 polymer ?
#
loop_
_entity_poly.entity_id
_entity_poly.type
_entity_poly.pdbx_seq_one_letter_code
_entity_poly.pdbx_strand_id
1 'polypeptide(L)' 'EGLVAEVMTTGPSAVSAAKELALGFDRWTGDDLALRTWTLDFTSRMRGSDEGQEGLSAFLEKRPPAWRPDDGGSK' A
#
# COMPACT_ATOMS: atom_id res chain seq x y z
N GLU A 1 20.22 3.34 7.81
CA GLU A 1 19.79 1.95 7.55
C GLU A 1 18.35 1.64 7.99
N GLY A 2 17.87 2.13 9.14
CA GLY A 2 16.52 1.83 9.64
C GLY A 2 15.33 2.15 8.71
N LEU A 3 15.37 3.29 8.00
CA LEU A 3 14.26 3.67 7.10
C LEU A 3 14.06 2.69 5.94
N VAL A 4 15.16 2.18 5.36
CA VAL A 4 15.08 1.20 4.28
C VAL A 4 14.48 -0.09 4.82
N ALA A 5 14.92 -0.54 5.99
CA ALA A 5 14.36 -1.72 6.63
C ALA A 5 12.85 -1.58 6.90
N GLU A 6 12.40 -0.41 7.35
CA GLU A 6 10.96 -0.13 7.56
C GLU A 6 10.16 -0.22 6.26
N VAL A 7 10.65 0.39 5.18
CA VAL A 7 9.99 0.31 3.85
C VAL A 7 9.88 -1.15 3.38
N MET A 8 10.89 -1.98 3.64
CA MET A 8 10.88 -3.40 3.27
C MET A 8 9.86 -4.25 4.05
N THR A 9 9.22 -3.71 5.09
CA THR A 9 8.12 -4.39 5.81
C THR A 9 6.74 -4.13 5.18
N THR A 10 6.65 -3.18 4.24
CA THR A 10 5.38 -2.81 3.60
C THR A 10 5.05 -3.77 2.45
N GLY A 11 3.76 -3.94 2.17
CA GLY A 11 3.32 -4.67 0.97
C GLY A 11 3.95 -4.08 -0.30
N PRO A 12 4.59 -4.90 -1.16
CA PRO A 12 5.32 -4.40 -2.33
C PRO A 12 4.42 -3.68 -3.34
N SER A 13 3.18 -4.12 -3.50
CA SER A 13 2.20 -3.46 -4.37
C SER A 13 1.77 -2.12 -3.76
N ALA A 14 1.56 -2.05 -2.45
CA ALA A 14 1.21 -0.83 -1.74
C ALA A 14 2.30 0.26 -1.88
N VAL A 15 3.59 -0.08 -1.70
CA VAL A 15 4.69 0.89 -1.88
C VAL A 15 4.77 1.38 -3.33
N SER A 16 4.58 0.49 -4.30
CA SER A 16 4.61 0.84 -5.71
C SER A 16 3.47 1.78 -6.08
N ALA A 17 2.27 1.48 -5.61
CA ALA A 17 1.08 2.28 -5.87
C ALA A 17 1.12 3.63 -5.13
N ALA A 18 1.74 3.72 -3.95
CA ALA A 18 1.98 5.01 -3.29
C ALA A 18 2.91 5.93 -4.12
N LYS A 19 3.94 5.37 -4.77
CA LYS A 19 4.81 6.12 -5.69
C LYS A 19 4.04 6.56 -6.94
N GLU A 20 3.21 5.68 -7.50
CA GLU A 20 2.36 6.03 -8.64
C GLU A 20 1.40 7.16 -8.31
N LEU A 21 0.76 7.12 -7.14
CA LEU A 21 -0.13 8.16 -6.65
C LEU A 21 0.58 9.51 -6.48
N ALA A 22 1.77 9.51 -5.87
CA ALA A 22 2.59 10.72 -5.72
C ALA A 22 3.00 11.32 -7.08
N LEU A 23 3.41 10.48 -8.03
CA LEU A 23 3.73 10.93 -9.40
C LEU A 23 2.49 11.43 -10.15
N GLY A 24 1.33 10.81 -9.91
CA GLY A 24 0.05 11.24 -10.47
C GLY A 24 -0.34 12.64 -10.01
N PHE A 25 -0.11 12.95 -8.73
CA PHE A 25 -0.34 14.29 -8.17
C PHE A 25 0.61 15.33 -8.76
N ASP A 26 1.91 15.02 -8.81
CA ASP A 26 2.94 15.91 -9.35
C ASP A 26 2.69 16.30 -10.82
N ARG A 27 2.16 15.35 -11.60
CA ARG A 27 1.93 15.50 -13.04
C ARG A 27 0.49 15.86 -13.39
N TRP A 28 -0.36 16.15 -12.41
CA TRP A 28 -1.78 16.40 -12.67
C TRP A 28 -1.99 17.72 -13.42
N THR A 29 -2.76 17.68 -14.50
CA THR A 29 -3.10 18.88 -15.31
C THR A 29 -4.61 19.10 -15.45
N GLY A 30 -5.44 18.26 -14.80
CA GLY A 30 -6.89 18.40 -14.77
C GLY A 30 -7.37 19.31 -13.64
N ASP A 31 -8.68 19.36 -13.42
CA ASP A 31 -9.27 20.08 -12.28
C ASP A 31 -9.25 19.26 -10.98
N ASP A 32 -9.56 19.93 -9.87
CA ASP A 32 -9.63 19.35 -8.53
C ASP A 32 -10.69 18.25 -8.39
N LEU A 33 -11.82 18.37 -9.10
CA LEU A 33 -12.90 17.41 -9.01
C LEU A 33 -12.48 16.08 -9.66
N ALA A 34 -11.86 16.15 -10.83
CA ALA A 34 -11.31 15.01 -11.53
C ALA A 34 -10.17 14.36 -10.73
N LEU A 35 -9.30 15.17 -10.09
CA LEU A 35 -8.23 14.66 -9.22
C LEU A 35 -8.80 13.85 -8.05
N ARG A 36 -9.83 14.39 -7.38
CA ARG A 36 -10.51 13.73 -6.27
C ARG A 36 -11.13 12.41 -6.70
N THR A 37 -11.89 12.39 -7.80
CA THR A 37 -12.53 11.18 -8.32
C THR A 37 -11.47 10.12 -8.68
N TRP A 38 -10.43 10.51 -9.40
CA TRP A 38 -9.34 9.59 -9.76
C TRP A 38 -8.66 8.99 -8.52
N THR A 39 -8.38 9.80 -7.50
CA THR A 39 -7.76 9.35 -6.25
C THR A 39 -8.66 8.37 -5.48
N LEU A 40 -9.97 8.64 -5.43
CA LEU A 40 -10.95 7.75 -4.79
C LEU A 40 -10.98 6.40 -5.51
N ASP A 41 -11.06 6.39 -6.84
CA ASP A 41 -11.09 5.16 -7.64
C ASP A 41 -9.77 4.38 -7.52
N PHE A 42 -8.63 5.07 -7.53
CA PHE A 42 -7.31 4.46 -7.38
C PHE A 42 -7.17 3.78 -6.01
N THR A 43 -7.47 4.51 -4.92
CA THR A 43 -7.35 3.96 -3.56
C THR A 43 -8.41 2.90 -3.24
N SER A 44 -9.59 2.99 -3.85
CA SER A 44 -10.62 1.94 -3.76
C SER A 44 -10.13 0.62 -4.37
N ARG A 45 -9.56 0.67 -5.58
CA ARG A 45 -8.98 -0.51 -6.24
C ARG A 45 -7.81 -1.10 -5.45
N MET A 46 -6.92 -0.27 -4.90
CA MET A 46 -5.84 -0.75 -4.04
C MET A 46 -6.38 -1.52 -2.82
N ARG A 47 -7.38 -0.96 -2.11
CA ARG A 47 -7.97 -1.65 -0.96
C ARG A 47 -8.70 -2.94 -1.34
N GLY A 48 -9.32 -2.98 -2.51
CA GLY A 48 -10.00 -4.17 -3.03
C GLY A 48 -9.09 -5.23 -3.63
N SER A 49 -7.79 -4.96 -3.78
CA SER A 49 -6.82 -5.93 -4.30
C SER A 49 -6.52 -7.05 -3.29
N ASP A 50 -5.96 -8.17 -3.77
CA ASP A 50 -5.57 -9.30 -2.92
C ASP A 50 -4.61 -8.87 -1.79
N GLU A 51 -3.59 -8.07 -2.11
CA GLU A 51 -2.65 -7.54 -1.10
C GLU A 51 -3.34 -6.59 -0.12
N GLY A 52 -4.28 -5.77 -0.60
CA GLY A 52 -5.08 -4.87 0.24
C GLY A 52 -5.99 -5.61 1.22
N GLN A 53 -6.66 -6.66 0.75
CA GLN A 53 -7.52 -7.52 1.57
C GLN A 53 -6.71 -8.33 2.58
N GLU A 54 -5.58 -8.90 2.16
CA GLU A 54 -4.66 -9.62 3.05
C GLU A 54 -4.11 -8.70 4.16
N GLY A 55 -3.70 -7.47 3.82
CA GLY A 55 -3.23 -6.52 4.82
C GLY A 55 -4.29 -6.17 5.86
N LEU A 56 -5.53 -5.96 5.42
CA LEU A 56 -6.64 -5.69 6.32
C LEU A 56 -6.97 -6.90 7.21
N SER A 57 -7.04 -8.11 6.63
CA SER A 57 -7.26 -9.36 7.38
C SER A 57 -6.14 -9.58 8.41
N ALA A 58 -4.87 -9.48 8.00
CA ALA A 58 -3.72 -9.67 8.89
C ALA A 58 -3.72 -8.69 10.07
N PHE A 59 -4.07 -7.42 9.82
CA PHE A 59 -4.21 -6.42 10.87
C PHE A 59 -5.33 -6.77 11.86
N LEU A 60 -6.52 -7.14 11.37
CA LEU A 60 -7.66 -7.51 12.21
C LEU A 60 -7.38 -8.78 13.04
N GLU A 61 -6.68 -9.75 12.44
CA GLU A 61 -6.32 -11.03 13.04
C GLU A 61 -5.06 -10.96 13.90
N LYS A 62 -4.37 -9.81 13.95
CA LYS A 62 -3.11 -9.58 14.68
C LYS A 62 -2.01 -10.57 14.32
N ARG A 63 -1.92 -10.93 13.05
CA ARG A 63 -0.87 -11.79 12.48
C ARG A 63 0.00 -10.99 11.51
N PRO A 64 1.24 -11.43 11.23
CA PRO A 64 1.99 -10.91 10.10
C PRO A 64 1.23 -11.13 8.78
N PRO A 65 1.28 -10.17 7.85
CA PRO A 65 0.75 -10.37 6.50
C PRO A 65 1.67 -11.29 5.69
N ALA A 66 1.12 -11.99 4.70
CA ALA A 66 1.81 -13.04 3.95
C ALA A 66 3.10 -12.60 3.23
N TRP A 67 3.23 -11.31 2.88
CA TRP A 67 4.45 -10.78 2.25
C TRP A 67 5.59 -10.54 3.23
N ARG A 68 5.33 -10.54 4.54
CA ARG A 68 6.39 -10.45 5.54
C ARG A 68 7.00 -11.84 5.70
N PRO A 69 8.31 -12.02 5.47
CA PRO A 69 8.96 -13.30 5.72
C PRO A 69 8.71 -13.73 7.16
N ASP A 70 8.55 -15.04 7.38
CA ASP A 70 8.55 -15.59 8.73
C ASP A 70 9.96 -15.34 9.29
N ASP A 71 10.08 -14.35 10.16
CA ASP A 71 11.29 -14.11 10.92
C ASP A 71 11.42 -15.36 11.80
N GLY A 72 12.20 -16.37 11.38
CA GLY A 72 12.36 -17.66 12.07
C GLY A 72 12.94 -17.60 13.49
N GLY A 73 12.76 -16.49 14.21
CA GLY A 73 12.96 -16.36 15.63
C GLY A 73 11.91 -17.19 16.36
N SER A 74 12.35 -18.35 16.84
CA SER A 74 11.76 -18.97 18.02
C SER A 74 11.40 -17.89 19.04
N LYS A 75 10.11 -17.84 19.40
CA LYS A 75 9.71 -17.36 20.71
C LYS A 75 10.39 -18.20 21.79
#